data_AF-A3REM4-F1
#
_entry.id   AF-A3REM4-F1
#
_cell.length_a   1.000
_cell.length_b   1.000
_cell.length_c   1.000
_cell.angle_alpha   90.00
_cell.angle_beta   90.00
_cell.angle_gamma   90.00
#
_symmetry.space_group_name_H-M   'P 1'
#
loop_
_entity.id
_entity.type
_entity.pdbx_description
1 polymer ?
#
loop_
_entity_poly.entity_id
_entity_poly.type
_entity_poly.pdbx_seq_one_letter_code
_entity_poly.pdbx_strand_id
1 'polypeptide(L)'
;DVAIKKSKELNFVNVYNDHLAQHSSTTCRREVVHHLIRRYSSEKYKNKRTRSFLYFGKSGFLVGRDSETMKIGRDSETMKLLRVLHLGGLRFHFASNGNLIHLRYLGIHGYYFSYYLAFISKLRFLQTLDASSDASGHIISETVDLRKLTSLRHVIGKFFGELLIGDAANLQTLRSISSDSWNKLKHELLINLRDLEIYEYSTSEERRVPVSWASLTKLRNLRVLKLRAKCGVYLWLESEEAVRSMDVISPSLESVTLVGITFEEDPMPFFQKMPRLEGLILENCHYSGGKMSVSEQGFGRLRKLCFFMKSLDELQIEEEAMP
;
A
#
# COMPACT_ATOMS: atom_id res chain seq x y z
N ASP A 1 -27.88 0.41 8.96
CA ASP A 1 -28.78 1.31 8.21
C ASP A 1 -29.17 2.65 8.85
N VAL A 2 -29.25 2.80 10.18
CA VAL A 2 -29.63 4.09 10.81
C VAL A 2 -28.66 5.25 10.49
N ALA A 3 -27.34 4.99 10.50
CA ALA A 3 -26.32 6.01 10.22
C ALA A 3 -26.36 6.54 8.77
N ILE A 4 -26.66 5.67 7.80
CA ILE A 4 -26.78 6.07 6.39
C ILE A 4 -28.04 6.93 6.21
N LYS A 5 -29.16 6.52 6.81
CA LYS A 5 -30.39 7.32 6.79
C LYS A 5 -30.17 8.71 7.41
N LYS A 6 -29.54 8.77 8.59
CA LYS A 6 -29.27 10.05 9.27
C LYS A 6 -28.30 10.96 8.51
N SER A 7 -27.29 10.38 7.84
CA SER A 7 -26.36 11.16 7.01
C SER A 7 -27.01 11.73 5.74
N LYS A 8 -28.00 11.02 5.17
CA LYS A 8 -28.83 11.55 4.07
C LYS A 8 -29.74 12.70 4.55
N GLU A 9 -30.41 12.54 5.70
CA GLU A 9 -31.23 13.62 6.31
C GLU A 9 -30.42 14.90 6.54
N LEU A 10 -29.17 14.77 6.98
CA LEU A 10 -28.27 15.90 7.26
C LEU A 10 -27.55 16.44 6.01
N ASN A 11 -27.87 15.96 4.81
CA ASN A 11 -27.16 16.27 3.56
C ASN A 11 -25.63 16.09 3.68
N PHE A 12 -25.21 15.12 4.48
CA PHE A 12 -23.79 14.90 4.78
C PHE A 12 -23.13 13.99 3.75
N VAL A 13 -23.86 12.98 3.27
CA VAL A 13 -23.42 12.03 2.24
C VAL A 13 -24.52 11.86 1.20
N ASN A 14 -24.13 11.85 -0.08
CA ASN A 14 -24.97 11.42 -1.19
C ASN A 14 -24.44 10.09 -1.74
N VAL A 15 -25.30 9.08 -1.83
CA VAL A 15 -24.93 7.72 -2.25
C VAL A 15 -25.71 7.34 -3.49
N TYR A 16 -25.01 7.37 -4.62
CA TYR A 16 -25.53 7.07 -5.94
C TYR A 16 -25.63 5.55 -6.16
N ASN A 17 -26.86 5.04 -6.21
CA ASN A 17 -27.19 3.64 -6.48
C ASN A 17 -28.14 3.53 -7.69
N ASP A 18 -28.02 2.45 -8.48
CA ASP A 18 -28.72 2.26 -9.78
C ASP A 18 -30.25 2.26 -9.70
N HIS A 19 -30.84 2.09 -8.52
CA HIS A 19 -32.27 1.76 -8.41
C HIS A 19 -33.22 2.94 -8.39
N LEU A 20 -32.76 4.19 -8.27
CA LEU A 20 -33.65 5.35 -8.29
C LEU A 20 -32.98 6.52 -8.99
N ALA A 21 -33.74 7.26 -9.80
CA ALA A 21 -33.32 8.56 -10.32
C ALA A 21 -33.10 9.52 -9.15
N GLN A 22 -31.92 9.45 -8.54
CA GLN A 22 -31.59 10.28 -7.39
C GLN A 22 -31.25 11.68 -7.87
N HIS A 23 -31.98 12.66 -7.33
CA HIS A 23 -31.67 14.07 -7.45
C HIS A 23 -30.27 14.32 -6.88
N SER A 24 -29.42 14.99 -7.66
CA SER A 24 -28.11 15.43 -7.20
C SER A 24 -28.31 16.47 -6.10
N SER A 25 -27.88 16.16 -4.87
CA SER A 25 -27.78 17.17 -3.82
C SER A 25 -26.63 18.13 -4.17
N THR A 26 -26.94 19.39 -4.40
CA THR A 26 -25.94 20.44 -4.74
C THR A 26 -25.20 20.97 -3.51
N THR A 27 -25.54 20.49 -2.31
CA THR A 27 -25.03 21.01 -1.03
C THR A 27 -24.20 20.00 -0.24
N CYS A 28 -24.14 18.75 -0.70
CA CYS A 28 -23.52 17.66 0.04
C CYS A 28 -21.99 17.79 0.10
N ARG A 29 -21.37 17.36 1.21
CA ARG A 29 -19.90 17.39 1.34
C ARG A 29 -19.23 16.10 0.87
N ARG A 30 -19.97 15.00 0.74
CA ARG A 30 -19.41 13.68 0.39
C ARG A 30 -20.29 12.99 -0.64
N GLU A 31 -19.66 12.54 -1.71
CA GLU A 31 -20.32 11.84 -2.81
C GLU A 31 -19.71 10.45 -2.95
N VAL A 32 -20.57 9.44 -3.00
CA VAL A 32 -20.17 8.04 -3.12
C VAL A 32 -20.95 7.39 -4.26
N VAL A 33 -20.25 6.66 -5.13
CA VAL A 33 -20.82 5.95 -6.28
C VAL A 33 -20.49 4.47 -6.15
N HIS A 34 -21.49 3.60 -6.06
CA HIS A 34 -21.31 2.16 -5.88
C HIS A 34 -21.51 1.32 -7.15
N HIS A 35 -22.13 1.86 -8.21
CA HIS A 35 -22.48 1.10 -9.42
C HIS A 35 -22.14 1.85 -10.73
N LEU A 36 -22.34 1.18 -11.87
CA LEU A 36 -21.84 1.55 -13.20
C LEU A 36 -22.09 3.04 -13.53
N ILE A 37 -21.01 3.77 -13.83
CA ILE A 37 -21.06 5.19 -14.24
C ILE A 37 -21.84 5.44 -15.53
N ARG A 38 -22.29 4.40 -16.26
CA ARG A 38 -22.98 4.56 -17.57
C ARG A 38 -24.16 5.54 -17.56
N ARG A 39 -24.70 5.95 -16.40
CA ARG A 39 -25.73 7.00 -16.27
C ARG A 39 -25.32 8.28 -15.52
N TYR A 40 -24.07 8.39 -15.06
CA TYR A 40 -23.55 9.57 -14.37
C TYR A 40 -22.76 10.46 -15.35
N SER A 41 -23.50 11.00 -16.32
CA SER A 41 -23.07 12.08 -17.20
C SER A 41 -22.48 13.24 -16.41
N SER A 42 -21.53 13.94 -17.04
CA SER A 42 -20.86 15.17 -16.60
C SER A 42 -21.76 16.28 -16.04
N GLU A 43 -23.08 16.18 -16.21
CA GLU A 43 -24.07 17.18 -15.81
C GLU A 43 -24.34 17.27 -14.30
N LYS A 44 -23.94 16.27 -13.49
CA LYS A 44 -24.20 16.23 -12.03
C LYS A 44 -23.07 16.77 -11.14
N TYR A 45 -21.90 17.12 -11.66
CA TYR A 45 -20.77 17.66 -10.88
C TYR A 45 -20.87 19.17 -10.56
N LYS A 46 -22.09 19.66 -10.30
CA LYS A 46 -22.36 21.07 -9.97
C LYS A 46 -22.17 21.39 -8.48
N ASN A 47 -21.89 20.38 -7.66
CA ASN A 47 -21.77 20.55 -6.21
C ASN A 47 -20.43 21.21 -5.84
N LYS A 48 -20.47 22.54 -5.67
CA LYS A 48 -19.31 23.36 -5.25
C LYS A 48 -18.85 23.09 -3.81
N ARG A 49 -19.61 22.32 -3.01
CA ARG A 49 -19.31 22.03 -1.59
C ARG A 49 -18.67 20.66 -1.38
N THR A 50 -18.49 19.86 -2.43
CA THR A 50 -17.91 18.52 -2.34
C THR A 50 -16.48 18.58 -1.79
N ARG A 51 -16.24 17.78 -0.74
CA ARG A 51 -14.93 17.61 -0.10
C ARG A 51 -14.40 16.19 -0.26
N SER A 52 -15.27 15.23 -0.54
CA SER A 52 -14.91 13.84 -0.78
C SER A 52 -15.72 13.27 -1.93
N PHE A 53 -15.05 12.65 -2.89
CA PHE A 53 -15.66 11.90 -3.97
C PHE A 53 -15.05 10.49 -4.00
N LEU A 54 -15.89 9.47 -3.84
CA LEU A 54 -15.48 8.07 -3.76
C LEU A 54 -16.22 7.23 -4.81
N TYR A 55 -15.47 6.59 -5.69
CA TYR A 55 -16.00 5.68 -6.69
C TYR A 55 -15.57 4.24 -6.38
N PHE A 56 -16.55 3.39 -6.09
CA PHE A 56 -16.39 1.97 -5.82
C PHE A 56 -17.09 1.08 -6.86
N GLY A 57 -17.60 1.68 -7.94
CA GLY A 57 -18.28 0.93 -8.98
C GLY A 57 -17.34 -0.05 -9.69
N LYS A 58 -17.79 -1.31 -9.85
CA LYS A 58 -17.10 -2.27 -10.70
C LYS A 58 -17.35 -1.89 -12.16
N SER A 59 -16.31 -1.44 -12.87
CA SER A 59 -16.38 -1.43 -14.32
C SER A 59 -16.49 -2.89 -14.77
N GLY A 60 -17.64 -3.29 -15.32
CA GLY A 60 -17.69 -4.47 -16.19
C GLY A 60 -16.60 -4.35 -17.25
N PHE A 61 -16.10 -5.47 -17.76
CA PHE A 61 -15.28 -5.45 -18.98
C PHE A 61 -16.17 -4.88 -20.09
N LEU A 62 -16.07 -3.59 -20.36
CA LEU A 62 -16.84 -2.96 -21.42
C LEU A 62 -16.17 -3.34 -22.74
N VAL A 63 -16.66 -4.41 -23.35
CA VAL A 63 -16.60 -4.58 -24.81
C VAL A 63 -17.49 -3.47 -25.39
N GLY A 64 -16.87 -2.36 -25.74
CA GLY A 64 -17.54 -1.16 -26.23
C GLY A 64 -16.53 -0.03 -26.33
N ARG A 65 -16.10 0.25 -27.54
CA ARG A 65 -14.93 1.03 -27.92
C ARG A 65 -15.15 2.55 -27.81
N ASP A 66 -15.88 3.01 -26.80
CA ASP A 66 -16.05 4.44 -26.53
C ASP A 66 -15.11 4.84 -25.39
N SER A 67 -14.11 5.65 -25.73
CA SER A 67 -13.12 6.23 -24.82
C SER A 67 -13.75 7.30 -23.92
N GLU A 68 -14.68 6.89 -23.05
CA GLU A 68 -15.27 7.78 -22.07
C GLU A 68 -14.20 8.30 -21.11
N THR A 69 -13.96 9.61 -21.13
CA THR A 69 -13.07 10.28 -20.18
C THR A 69 -13.90 10.95 -19.10
N MET A 70 -13.67 10.62 -17.82
CA MET A 70 -14.32 11.33 -16.74
C MET A 70 -13.69 12.72 -16.60
N LYS A 71 -14.44 13.79 -16.87
CA LYS A 71 -13.92 15.15 -16.74
C LYS A 71 -14.21 15.68 -15.34
N ILE A 72 -13.19 15.75 -14.50
CA ILE A 72 -13.27 16.31 -13.14
C ILE A 72 -12.75 17.75 -13.17
N GLY A 73 -13.55 18.70 -12.69
CA GLY A 73 -13.10 20.10 -12.52
C GLY A 73 -13.00 20.91 -13.82
N ARG A 74 -13.86 20.62 -14.81
CA ARG A 74 -14.00 21.44 -16.02
C ARG A 74 -14.49 22.86 -15.69
N ASP A 75 -15.40 22.98 -14.73
CA ASP A 75 -15.77 24.24 -14.10
C ASP A 75 -14.81 24.50 -12.93
N SER A 76 -13.97 25.53 -13.05
CA SER A 76 -12.81 25.81 -12.18
C SER A 76 -13.16 26.04 -10.69
N GLU A 77 -14.43 26.23 -10.36
CA GLU A 77 -14.91 26.54 -9.02
C GLU A 77 -15.40 25.33 -8.22
N THR A 78 -15.82 24.24 -8.85
CA THR A 78 -16.62 23.20 -8.18
C THR A 78 -15.80 22.23 -7.31
N MET A 79 -14.48 22.21 -7.44
CA MET A 79 -13.64 21.17 -6.80
C MET A 79 -12.42 21.71 -6.03
N LYS A 80 -12.30 23.03 -5.82
CA LYS A 80 -11.20 23.60 -5.02
C LYS A 80 -11.19 23.07 -3.57
N LEU A 81 -12.37 22.76 -3.03
CA LEU A 81 -12.55 22.27 -1.67
C LEU A 81 -12.32 20.76 -1.52
N LEU A 82 -12.08 20.05 -2.62
CA LEU A 82 -11.92 18.60 -2.62
C LEU A 82 -10.66 18.20 -1.86
N ARG A 83 -10.83 17.32 -0.87
CA ARG A 83 -9.75 16.78 -0.04
C ARG A 83 -9.52 15.30 -0.28
N VAL A 84 -10.55 14.56 -0.68
CA VAL A 84 -10.49 13.12 -0.92
C VAL A 84 -11.06 12.83 -2.30
N LEU A 85 -10.25 12.19 -3.14
CA LEU A 85 -10.65 11.71 -4.45
C LEU A 85 -10.25 10.25 -4.56
N HIS A 86 -11.21 9.32 -4.57
CA HIS A 86 -10.96 7.90 -4.77
C HIS A 86 -11.62 7.41 -6.05
N LEU A 87 -10.81 6.95 -6.99
CA LEU A 87 -11.15 6.52 -8.33
C LEU A 87 -10.57 5.13 -8.64
N GLY A 88 -10.19 4.36 -7.62
CA GLY A 88 -9.53 3.06 -7.79
C GLY A 88 -10.32 2.05 -8.62
N GLY A 89 -11.65 2.14 -8.59
CA GLY A 89 -12.53 1.30 -9.43
C GLY A 89 -12.69 1.76 -10.89
N LEU A 90 -12.21 2.96 -11.25
CA LEU A 90 -12.36 3.48 -12.62
C LEU A 90 -11.38 2.79 -13.57
N ARG A 91 -11.93 2.13 -14.59
CA ARG A 91 -11.17 1.52 -15.69
C ARG A 91 -11.12 2.41 -16.94
N PHE A 92 -11.10 3.73 -16.76
CA PHE A 92 -10.96 4.69 -17.85
C PHE A 92 -10.36 5.99 -17.34
N HIS A 93 -9.88 6.82 -18.27
CA HIS A 93 -9.11 8.01 -17.96
C HIS A 93 -9.98 9.11 -17.33
N PHE A 94 -9.44 9.88 -16.38
CA PHE A 94 -10.06 11.11 -15.90
C PHE A 94 -9.20 12.34 -16.21
N ALA A 95 -9.81 13.41 -16.71
CA ALA A 95 -9.10 14.67 -16.93
C ALA A 95 -9.32 15.62 -15.75
N SER A 96 -8.27 16.32 -15.33
CA SER A 96 -8.34 17.40 -14.34
C SER A 96 -7.47 18.57 -14.78
N ASN A 97 -7.98 19.79 -14.60
CA ASN A 97 -7.27 21.01 -14.97
C ASN A 97 -6.23 21.44 -13.92
N GLY A 98 -5.96 20.61 -12.90
CA GLY A 98 -4.93 20.88 -11.88
C GLY A 98 -5.38 21.72 -10.67
N ASN A 99 -6.66 22.05 -10.55
CA ASN A 99 -7.20 22.89 -9.46
C ASN A 99 -7.49 22.16 -8.14
N LEU A 100 -6.97 20.94 -7.95
CA LEU A 100 -7.19 20.13 -6.74
C LEU A 100 -6.18 20.48 -5.64
N ILE A 101 -6.06 21.78 -5.34
CA ILE A 101 -5.02 22.34 -4.47
C ILE A 101 -5.19 21.96 -2.99
N HIS A 102 -6.38 21.53 -2.54
CA HIS A 102 -6.59 21.10 -1.15
C HIS A 102 -6.62 19.58 -1.00
N LEU A 103 -6.29 18.83 -2.05
CA LEU A 103 -6.35 17.39 -2.05
C LEU A 103 -5.34 16.80 -1.06
N ARG A 104 -5.83 15.87 -0.22
CA ARG A 104 -5.08 15.16 0.83
C ARG A 104 -5.01 13.66 0.54
N TYR A 105 -6.02 13.10 -0.10
CA TYR A 105 -6.06 11.70 -0.51
C TYR A 105 -6.38 11.62 -2.00
N LEU A 106 -5.58 10.86 -2.74
CA LEU A 106 -5.81 10.48 -4.12
C LEU A 106 -5.69 8.96 -4.26
N GLY A 107 -6.80 8.31 -4.58
CA GLY A 107 -6.87 6.92 -4.96
C GLY A 107 -7.15 6.81 -6.46
N ILE A 108 -6.33 6.09 -7.22
CA ILE A 108 -6.48 5.92 -8.66
C ILE A 108 -6.10 4.49 -9.04
N HIS A 109 -6.68 3.99 -10.12
CA HIS A 109 -6.36 2.66 -10.60
C HIS A 109 -4.92 2.63 -11.16
N GLY A 110 -4.09 1.70 -10.68
CA GLY A 110 -2.66 1.62 -11.03
C GLY A 110 -2.36 1.60 -12.54
N TYR A 111 -3.21 0.98 -13.36
CA TYR A 111 -3.09 0.96 -14.82
C TYR A 111 -3.03 2.35 -15.46
N TYR A 112 -3.72 3.34 -14.89
CA TYR A 112 -3.74 4.69 -15.43
C TYR A 112 -2.76 5.64 -14.73
N PHE A 113 -1.95 5.13 -13.81
CA PHE A 113 -1.10 5.96 -12.96
C PHE A 113 -0.19 6.89 -13.75
N SER A 114 0.44 6.38 -14.82
CA SER A 114 1.39 7.12 -15.63
C SER A 114 0.78 8.31 -16.37
N TYR A 115 -0.48 8.21 -16.80
CA TYR A 115 -1.21 9.33 -17.40
C TYR A 115 -1.39 10.52 -16.44
N TYR A 116 -1.34 10.27 -15.12
CA TYR A 116 -1.59 11.29 -14.11
C TYR A 116 -0.34 11.83 -13.43
N LEU A 117 0.85 11.32 -13.74
CA LEU A 117 2.10 11.75 -13.08
C LEU A 117 2.29 13.27 -13.11
N ALA A 118 2.07 13.91 -14.27
CA ALA A 118 2.18 15.35 -14.43
C ALA A 118 1.18 16.11 -13.53
N PHE A 119 -0.03 15.57 -13.35
CA PHE A 119 -1.04 16.12 -12.45
C PHE A 119 -0.67 15.90 -10.96
N ILE A 120 -0.27 14.68 -10.60
CA ILE A 120 0.10 14.28 -9.24
C ILE A 120 1.22 15.16 -8.71
N SER A 121 2.23 15.46 -9.53
CA SER A 121 3.38 16.30 -9.16
C SER A 121 3.02 17.73 -8.68
N LYS A 122 1.79 18.20 -8.95
CA LYS A 122 1.29 19.53 -8.56
C LYS A 122 0.58 19.52 -7.19
N LEU A 123 0.30 18.35 -6.62
CA LEU A 123 -0.52 18.19 -5.41
C LEU A 123 0.30 18.37 -4.12
N ARG A 124 0.80 19.58 -3.86
CA ARG A 124 1.71 19.88 -2.72
C ARG A 124 1.20 19.44 -1.33
N PHE A 125 -0.12 19.36 -1.19
CA PHE A 125 -0.81 19.06 0.06
C PHE A 125 -1.22 17.58 0.20
N LEU A 126 -0.92 16.76 -0.81
CA LEU A 126 -1.26 15.35 -0.81
C LEU A 126 -0.57 14.62 0.34
N GLN A 127 -1.34 13.83 1.08
CA GLN A 127 -0.88 13.03 2.21
C GLN A 127 -0.90 11.55 1.89
N THR A 128 -1.87 11.09 1.10
CA THR A 128 -1.99 9.69 0.67
C THR A 128 -2.11 9.62 -0.84
N LEU A 129 -1.21 8.86 -1.46
CA LEU A 129 -1.28 8.44 -2.85
C LEU A 129 -1.49 6.92 -2.87
N ASP A 130 -2.64 6.51 -3.38
CA ASP A 130 -3.05 5.12 -3.47
C ASP A 130 -3.29 4.76 -4.94
N ALA A 131 -2.31 4.07 -5.52
CA ALA A 131 -2.33 3.51 -6.85
C ALA A 131 -2.54 2.00 -6.83
N SER A 132 -3.06 1.44 -5.72
CA SER A 132 -3.36 0.02 -5.64
C SER A 132 -4.49 -0.34 -6.61
N SER A 133 -4.34 -1.50 -7.26
CA SER A 133 -5.38 -2.09 -8.11
C SER A 133 -5.90 -3.35 -7.44
N ASP A 134 -7.22 -3.44 -7.34
CA ASP A 134 -7.95 -4.58 -6.76
C ASP A 134 -7.93 -5.82 -7.65
N ALA A 135 -7.68 -5.67 -8.96
CA ALA A 135 -7.91 -6.75 -9.93
C ALA A 135 -6.80 -6.96 -10.97
N SER A 136 -6.00 -5.94 -11.32
CA SER A 136 -5.13 -6.01 -12.51
C SER A 136 -3.69 -6.37 -12.22
N GLY A 137 -3.25 -6.30 -10.97
CA GLY A 137 -1.85 -6.56 -10.61
C GLY A 137 -0.84 -5.67 -11.35
N HIS A 138 -1.31 -4.57 -11.96
CA HIS A 138 -0.51 -3.72 -12.84
C HIS A 138 0.70 -3.15 -12.11
N ILE A 139 1.82 -3.15 -12.82
CA ILE A 139 3.13 -2.72 -12.32
C ILE A 139 3.43 -1.34 -12.91
N ILE A 140 3.78 -0.39 -12.04
CA ILE A 140 4.20 0.97 -12.40
C ILE A 140 5.70 0.91 -12.66
N SER A 141 6.08 0.82 -13.93
CA SER A 141 7.48 0.63 -14.35
C SER A 141 8.20 1.94 -14.67
N GLU A 142 7.47 3.06 -14.75
CA GLU A 142 8.04 4.38 -15.05
C GLU A 142 8.74 5.01 -13.84
N THR A 143 9.58 6.02 -14.09
CA THR A 143 10.13 6.86 -13.02
C THR A 143 9.03 7.74 -12.42
N VAL A 144 8.85 7.65 -11.11
CA VAL A 144 7.84 8.36 -10.34
C VAL A 144 8.53 9.39 -9.44
N ASP A 145 8.42 10.67 -9.79
CA ASP A 145 8.98 11.77 -9.01
C ASP A 145 7.95 12.38 -8.03
N LEU A 146 8.10 12.05 -6.75
CA LEU A 146 7.27 12.53 -5.66
C LEU A 146 7.97 13.60 -4.79
N ARG A 147 9.17 14.08 -5.18
CA ARG A 147 9.97 15.00 -4.35
C ARG A 147 9.27 16.31 -4.02
N LYS A 148 8.35 16.75 -4.88
CA LYS A 148 7.54 17.98 -4.69
C LYS A 148 6.37 17.80 -3.71
N LEU A 149 6.06 16.57 -3.30
CA LEU A 149 4.92 16.25 -2.43
C LEU A 149 5.37 16.25 -0.96
N THR A 150 5.62 17.42 -0.41
CA THR A 150 6.19 17.58 0.93
C THR A 150 5.25 17.17 2.07
N SER A 151 3.93 17.09 1.82
CA SER A 151 2.95 16.61 2.81
C SER A 151 2.74 15.09 2.79
N LEU A 152 3.43 14.36 1.92
CA LEU A 152 3.17 12.95 1.65
C LEU A 152 3.56 12.07 2.84
N ARG A 153 2.65 11.16 3.20
CA ARG A 153 2.78 10.23 4.33
C ARG A 153 2.58 8.77 3.91
N HIS A 154 1.74 8.53 2.92
CA HIS A 154 1.37 7.18 2.52
C HIS A 154 1.46 7.05 1.00
N VAL A 155 2.25 6.09 0.55
CA VAL A 155 2.39 5.71 -0.85
C VAL A 155 2.10 4.22 -0.97
N ILE A 156 1.08 3.88 -1.74
CA ILE A 156 0.58 2.53 -1.91
C ILE A 156 0.40 2.28 -3.41
N GLY A 157 0.90 1.17 -3.93
CA GLY A 157 0.85 0.84 -5.36
C GLY A 157 1.94 -0.18 -5.69
N LYS A 158 1.98 -0.72 -6.90
CA LYS A 158 3.04 -1.67 -7.29
C LYS A 158 4.14 -0.95 -8.07
N PHE A 159 5.08 -0.35 -7.37
CA PHE A 159 6.16 0.46 -7.97
C PHE A 159 7.35 -0.44 -8.33
N PHE A 160 7.68 -0.56 -9.61
CA PHE A 160 8.85 -1.28 -10.11
C PHE A 160 9.90 -0.35 -10.70
N GLY A 161 9.44 0.74 -11.32
CA GLY A 161 10.31 1.81 -11.80
C GLY A 161 10.96 2.58 -10.65
N GLU A 162 11.80 3.54 -11.02
CA GLU A 162 12.49 4.39 -10.06
C GLU A 162 11.50 5.26 -9.28
N LEU A 163 11.60 5.26 -7.95
CA LEU A 163 10.77 6.06 -7.08
C LEU A 163 11.62 7.15 -6.42
N LEU A 164 11.36 8.42 -6.75
CA LEU A 164 12.08 9.54 -6.16
C LEU A 164 11.24 10.17 -5.05
N ILE A 165 11.69 10.03 -3.80
CA ILE A 165 11.04 10.59 -2.62
C ILE A 165 11.87 11.77 -2.13
N GLY A 166 11.21 12.88 -1.80
CA GLY A 166 11.89 14.09 -1.32
C GLY A 166 12.14 14.04 0.18
N ASP A 167 13.24 14.64 0.61
CA ASP A 167 13.70 14.65 2.00
C ASP A 167 12.68 15.25 2.98
N ALA A 168 11.85 16.18 2.50
CA ALA A 168 10.77 16.79 3.30
C ALA A 168 9.55 15.87 3.51
N ALA A 169 9.47 14.74 2.83
CA ALA A 169 8.35 13.82 2.97
C ALA A 169 8.41 13.11 4.32
N ASN A 170 7.36 13.24 5.11
CA ASN A 170 7.20 12.51 6.38
C ASN A 170 6.51 11.16 6.12
N LEU A 171 7.19 10.30 5.35
CA LEU A 171 6.63 9.04 4.90
C LEU A 171 6.51 8.05 6.08
N GLN A 172 5.29 7.51 6.23
CA GLN A 172 4.90 6.57 7.28
C GLN A 172 4.51 5.21 6.70
N THR A 173 4.04 5.18 5.45
CA THR A 173 3.67 3.96 4.75
C THR A 173 4.23 3.97 3.34
N LEU A 174 4.95 2.90 3.00
CA LEU A 174 5.40 2.61 1.65
C LEU A 174 5.09 1.14 1.36
N ARG A 175 4.05 0.90 0.57
CA ARG A 175 3.61 -0.46 0.27
C ARG A 175 3.80 -0.81 -1.19
N SER A 176 4.27 -2.04 -1.40
CA SER A 176 4.48 -2.67 -2.70
C SER A 176 5.49 -1.91 -3.57
N ILE A 177 6.69 -1.66 -3.04
CA ILE A 177 7.87 -1.21 -3.81
C ILE A 177 8.74 -2.41 -4.22
N SER A 178 9.32 -2.40 -5.42
CA SER A 178 10.27 -3.44 -5.83
C SER A 178 11.54 -3.37 -4.98
N SER A 179 12.20 -4.50 -4.77
CA SER A 179 13.52 -4.58 -4.14
C SER A 179 14.55 -3.67 -4.82
N ASP A 180 14.64 -3.72 -6.14
CA ASP A 180 15.55 -2.92 -6.95
C ASP A 180 15.32 -1.41 -6.75
N SER A 181 14.07 -0.98 -6.61
CA SER A 181 13.75 0.43 -6.31
C SER A 181 13.95 0.79 -4.85
N TRP A 182 13.67 -0.13 -3.92
CA TRP A 182 13.96 0.05 -2.50
C TRP A 182 15.45 0.30 -2.26
N ASN A 183 16.33 -0.46 -2.91
CA ASN A 183 17.78 -0.35 -2.74
C ASN A 183 18.36 0.97 -3.27
N LYS A 184 17.63 1.68 -4.14
CA LYS A 184 18.03 3.00 -4.65
C LYS A 184 17.60 4.15 -3.73
N LEU A 185 16.73 3.90 -2.75
CA LEU A 185 16.28 4.91 -1.81
C LEU A 185 17.33 5.18 -0.73
N LYS A 186 17.40 6.43 -0.28
CA LYS A 186 18.17 6.81 0.90
C LYS A 186 17.38 6.48 2.16
N HIS A 187 17.59 5.28 2.73
CA HIS A 187 16.81 4.78 3.88
C HIS A 187 16.92 5.67 5.13
N GLU A 188 18.01 6.42 5.29
CA GLU A 188 18.23 7.40 6.35
C GLU A 188 17.22 8.56 6.35
N LEU A 189 16.52 8.81 5.24
CA LEU A 189 15.46 9.81 5.15
C LEU A 189 14.09 9.24 5.55
N LEU A 190 13.97 7.92 5.63
CA LEU A 190 12.72 7.21 5.89
C LEU A 190 12.54 6.86 7.38
N ILE A 191 13.10 7.67 8.28
CA ILE A 191 13.09 7.41 9.74
C ILE A 191 11.68 7.34 10.35
N ASN A 192 10.68 7.94 9.70
CA ASN A 192 9.29 7.93 10.16
C ASN A 192 8.47 6.77 9.59
N LEU A 193 9.08 5.91 8.77
CA LEU A 193 8.41 4.78 8.13
C LEU A 193 8.00 3.76 9.19
N ARG A 194 6.72 3.38 9.15
CA ARG A 194 6.10 2.44 10.10
C ARG A 194 5.58 1.18 9.43
N ASP A 195 5.26 1.27 8.14
CA ASP A 195 4.67 0.18 7.36
C ASP A 195 5.38 0.12 6.00
N LEU A 196 6.09 -0.99 5.79
CA LEU A 196 6.87 -1.25 4.59
C LEU A 196 6.43 -2.58 3.99
N GLU A 197 6.08 -2.56 2.70
CA GLU A 197 5.94 -3.77 1.90
C GLU A 197 6.84 -3.70 0.69
N ILE A 198 7.77 -4.66 0.60
CA ILE A 198 8.66 -4.85 -0.55
C ILE A 198 8.23 -6.10 -1.29
N TYR A 199 8.23 -6.05 -2.62
CA TYR A 199 7.99 -7.23 -3.45
C TYR A 199 9.14 -7.48 -4.42
N GLU A 200 9.35 -8.74 -4.75
CA GLU A 200 10.32 -9.21 -5.72
C GLU A 200 9.60 -9.86 -6.90
N TYR A 201 10.00 -9.49 -8.12
CA TYR A 201 9.44 -10.00 -9.37
C TYR A 201 10.42 -10.86 -10.17
N SER A 202 11.65 -11.07 -9.67
CA SER A 202 12.68 -11.88 -10.33
C SER A 202 12.14 -13.24 -10.77
N THR A 203 12.35 -13.55 -12.05
CA THR A 203 12.06 -14.85 -12.66
C THR A 203 13.29 -15.76 -12.69
N SER A 204 14.46 -15.27 -12.27
CA SER A 204 15.67 -16.09 -12.16
C SER A 204 15.79 -16.65 -10.74
N GLU A 205 15.99 -17.97 -10.65
CA GLU A 205 16.12 -18.72 -9.39
C GLU A 205 17.43 -18.44 -8.63
N GLU A 206 18.31 -17.58 -9.18
CA GLU A 206 19.68 -17.37 -8.70
C GLU A 206 19.90 -16.01 -8.02
N ARG A 207 18.88 -15.14 -7.96
CA ARG A 207 19.08 -13.78 -7.41
C ARG A 207 19.13 -13.83 -5.88
N ARG A 208 20.35 -13.84 -5.35
CA ARG A 208 20.64 -13.75 -3.90
C ARG A 208 20.47 -12.30 -3.39
N VAL A 209 19.77 -12.20 -2.26
CA VAL A 209 19.50 -11.01 -1.42
C VAL A 209 19.05 -9.74 -2.16
N PRO A 210 17.73 -9.59 -2.38
CA PRO A 210 17.18 -8.33 -2.86
C PRO A 210 17.02 -7.25 -1.78
N VAL A 211 17.04 -7.61 -0.48
CA VAL A 211 16.89 -6.66 0.64
C VAL A 211 17.81 -7.08 1.79
N SER A 212 18.78 -6.25 2.14
CA SER A 212 19.64 -6.48 3.32
C SER A 212 18.91 -6.08 4.60
N TRP A 213 18.93 -6.94 5.63
CA TRP A 213 18.39 -6.59 6.96
C TRP A 213 19.08 -5.39 7.58
N ALA A 214 20.36 -5.15 7.28
CA ALA A 214 21.08 -3.95 7.72
C ALA A 214 20.46 -2.64 7.19
N SER A 215 19.76 -2.69 6.04
CA SER A 215 18.98 -1.55 5.54
C SER A 215 17.72 -1.29 6.39
N LEU A 216 17.13 -2.36 6.92
CA LEU A 216 15.90 -2.32 7.71
C LEU A 216 16.17 -1.91 9.17
N THR A 217 17.33 -2.24 9.74
CA THR A 217 17.70 -1.82 11.11
C THR A 217 17.81 -0.30 11.26
N LYS A 218 18.05 0.43 10.17
CA LYS A 218 18.03 1.91 10.14
C LYS A 218 16.62 2.48 10.37
N LEU A 219 15.57 1.71 10.12
CA LEU A 219 14.17 2.12 10.22
C LEU A 219 13.64 1.91 11.65
N ARG A 220 14.11 2.73 12.59
CA ARG A 220 13.82 2.57 14.03
C ARG A 220 12.35 2.62 14.43
N ASN A 221 11.48 3.17 13.57
CA ASN A 221 10.03 3.27 13.81
C ASN A 221 9.21 2.24 13.03
N LEU A 222 9.86 1.31 12.33
CA LEU A 222 9.19 0.30 11.52
C LEU A 222 8.43 -0.69 12.40
N ARG A 223 7.12 -0.77 12.21
CA ARG A 223 6.22 -1.64 12.96
C ARG A 223 5.76 -2.84 12.14
N VAL A 224 5.55 -2.63 10.85
CA VAL A 224 5.04 -3.65 9.94
C VAL A 224 6.01 -3.80 8.78
N LEU A 225 6.52 -5.01 8.61
CA LEU A 225 7.34 -5.40 7.47
C LEU A 225 6.66 -6.53 6.71
N LYS A 226 6.51 -6.34 5.40
CA LYS A 226 6.04 -7.39 4.49
C LYS A 226 7.03 -7.57 3.35
N LEU A 227 7.52 -8.78 3.18
CA LEU A 227 8.37 -9.15 2.04
C LEU A 227 7.63 -10.20 1.23
N ARG A 228 7.43 -9.94 -0.07
CA ARG A 228 6.73 -10.85 -0.97
C ARG A 228 7.63 -11.23 -2.14
N ALA A 229 7.81 -12.52 -2.37
CA ALA A 229 8.49 -13.07 -3.53
C ALA A 229 7.61 -14.12 -4.21
N LYS A 230 7.82 -14.32 -5.52
CA LYS A 230 7.06 -15.32 -6.29
C LYS A 230 7.49 -16.76 -5.92
N CYS A 231 8.79 -17.00 -5.80
CA CYS A 231 9.45 -18.19 -5.22
C CYS A 231 10.97 -18.10 -5.45
N GLY A 232 11.77 -18.81 -4.64
CA GLY A 232 13.21 -18.98 -4.89
C GLY A 232 14.09 -17.79 -4.51
N VAL A 233 13.55 -16.82 -3.76
CA VAL A 233 14.32 -15.69 -3.24
C VAL A 233 14.91 -16.06 -1.90
N TYR A 234 16.24 -16.09 -1.83
CA TYR A 234 16.98 -16.38 -0.61
C TYR A 234 17.10 -15.14 0.26
N LEU A 235 16.76 -15.30 1.55
CA LEU A 235 16.88 -14.26 2.55
C LEU A 235 17.80 -14.72 3.68
N TRP A 236 18.91 -14.00 3.84
CA TRP A 236 19.95 -14.30 4.81
C TRP A 236 19.64 -13.53 6.09
N LEU A 237 19.35 -14.25 7.17
CA LEU A 237 19.00 -13.65 8.46
C LEU A 237 20.25 -13.30 9.28
N GLU A 238 21.33 -14.08 9.12
CA GLU A 238 22.59 -13.94 9.85
C GLU A 238 23.74 -13.52 8.90
N SER A 239 23.72 -12.29 8.39
CA SER A 239 24.96 -11.71 7.84
C SER A 239 25.87 -11.23 8.96
N GLU A 240 27.18 -11.18 8.74
CA GLU A 240 28.15 -10.62 9.71
C GLU A 240 27.74 -9.21 10.20
N GLU A 241 27.08 -8.43 9.34
CA GLU A 241 26.51 -7.11 9.67
C GLU A 241 25.25 -7.19 10.54
N ALA A 242 24.38 -8.20 10.32
CA ALA A 242 23.20 -8.46 11.15
C ALA A 242 23.61 -8.98 12.55
N VAL A 243 24.66 -9.81 12.60
CA VAL A 243 25.26 -10.33 13.84
C VAL A 243 25.90 -9.20 14.65
N ARG A 244 26.67 -8.30 14.01
CA ARG A 244 27.24 -7.10 14.67
C ARG A 244 26.18 -6.07 15.08
N SER A 245 24.99 -6.14 14.48
CA SER A 245 23.83 -5.29 14.79
C SER A 245 22.83 -6.00 15.74
N MET A 246 23.19 -7.13 16.35
CA MET A 246 22.31 -7.85 17.29
C MET A 246 21.86 -6.98 18.47
N ASP A 247 22.60 -5.93 18.83
CA ASP A 247 22.22 -4.95 19.85
C ASP A 247 21.03 -4.04 19.44
N VAL A 248 20.59 -4.07 18.18
CA VAL A 248 19.58 -3.14 17.62
C VAL A 248 18.68 -3.83 16.59
N ILE A 249 18.09 -4.98 16.92
CA ILE A 249 17.07 -5.60 16.07
C ILE A 249 15.78 -4.77 16.21
N SER A 250 15.37 -4.10 15.13
CA SER A 250 14.15 -3.28 14.94
C SER A 250 13.21 -3.26 16.16
N PRO A 251 13.50 -2.44 17.19
CA PRO A 251 12.85 -2.57 18.51
C PRO A 251 11.37 -2.22 18.51
N SER A 252 10.89 -1.65 17.39
CA SER A 252 9.49 -1.28 17.17
C SER A 252 8.73 -2.25 16.29
N LEU A 253 9.35 -3.32 15.76
CA LEU A 253 8.72 -4.24 14.83
C LEU A 253 7.68 -5.11 15.55
N GLU A 254 6.42 -4.93 15.16
CA GLU A 254 5.24 -5.55 15.74
C GLU A 254 4.73 -6.69 14.84
N SER A 255 4.91 -6.60 13.52
CA SER A 255 4.46 -7.63 12.59
C SER A 255 5.41 -7.84 11.42
N VAL A 256 5.70 -9.11 11.14
CA VAL A 256 6.48 -9.58 9.99
C VAL A 256 5.63 -10.52 9.15
N THR A 257 5.56 -10.27 7.85
CA THR A 257 4.94 -11.17 6.86
C THR A 257 5.95 -11.49 5.78
N LEU A 258 6.31 -12.75 5.63
CA LEU A 258 7.19 -13.23 4.58
C LEU A 258 6.40 -14.17 3.68
N VAL A 259 6.43 -13.91 2.37
CA VAL A 259 5.73 -14.70 1.38
C VAL A 259 6.70 -15.17 0.31
N GLY A 260 6.77 -16.48 0.05
CA GLY A 260 7.58 -17.05 -1.02
C GLY A 260 9.10 -16.94 -0.80
N ILE A 261 9.53 -16.79 0.46
CA ILE A 261 10.94 -16.65 0.86
C ILE A 261 11.56 -18.02 1.14
N THR A 262 12.80 -18.21 0.69
CA THR A 262 13.63 -19.38 1.01
C THR A 262 14.62 -19.03 2.11
N PHE A 263 14.66 -19.84 3.16
CA PHE A 263 15.61 -19.76 4.26
C PHE A 263 16.66 -20.86 4.13
N GLU A 264 17.92 -20.52 4.41
CA GLU A 264 19.03 -21.48 4.48
C GLU A 264 19.20 -22.06 5.90
N GLU A 265 18.77 -21.29 6.90
CA GLU A 265 18.86 -21.62 8.32
C GLU A 265 17.48 -21.51 8.98
N ASP A 266 17.34 -22.05 10.19
CA ASP A 266 16.09 -21.90 10.96
C ASP A 266 15.83 -20.42 11.23
N PRO A 267 14.70 -19.85 10.76
CA PRO A 267 14.40 -18.45 10.97
C PRO A 267 13.87 -18.12 12.37
N MET A 268 13.47 -19.11 13.17
CA MET A 268 12.86 -18.88 14.47
C MET A 268 13.82 -18.20 15.47
N PRO A 269 15.09 -18.62 15.64
CA PRO A 269 16.06 -17.93 16.49
C PRO A 269 16.21 -16.43 16.16
N PHE A 270 16.12 -16.07 14.89
CA PHE A 270 16.19 -14.66 14.48
C PHE A 270 14.94 -13.88 14.91
N PHE A 271 13.74 -14.41 14.67
CA PHE A 271 12.50 -13.70 15.02
C PHE A 271 12.26 -13.62 16.53
N GLN A 272 12.72 -14.61 17.31
CA GLN A 272 12.63 -14.62 18.77
C GLN A 272 13.39 -13.45 19.41
N LYS A 273 14.43 -12.93 18.74
CA LYS A 273 15.18 -11.75 19.20
C LYS A 273 14.40 -10.43 19.07
N MET A 274 13.20 -10.42 18.47
CA MET A 274 12.39 -9.21 18.30
C MET A 274 11.48 -8.97 19.52
N PRO A 275 11.76 -7.95 20.36
CA PRO A 275 11.11 -7.82 21.67
C PRO A 275 9.63 -7.39 21.60
N ARG A 276 9.18 -6.89 20.45
CA ARG A 276 7.81 -6.40 20.24
C ARG A 276 7.01 -7.19 19.22
N LEU A 277 7.55 -8.28 18.69
CA LEU A 277 6.88 -9.02 17.64
C LEU A 277 5.59 -9.67 18.16
N GLU A 278 4.45 -9.19 17.66
CA GLU A 278 3.12 -9.69 17.99
C GLU A 278 2.55 -10.59 16.89
N GLY A 279 3.01 -10.43 15.64
CA GLY A 279 2.51 -11.20 14.50
C GLY A 279 3.61 -11.66 13.54
N LEU A 280 3.77 -12.97 13.40
CA LEU A 280 4.65 -13.61 12.42
C LEU A 280 3.82 -14.42 11.43
N ILE A 281 3.96 -14.11 10.14
CA ILE A 281 3.26 -14.81 9.06
C ILE A 281 4.30 -15.28 8.05
N LEU A 282 4.40 -16.60 7.85
CA LEU A 282 5.24 -17.23 6.84
C LEU A 282 4.33 -17.97 5.86
N GLU A 283 4.23 -17.50 4.62
CA GLU A 283 3.35 -18.04 3.59
C GLU A 283 4.14 -18.50 2.36
N ASN A 284 3.93 -19.73 1.91
CA ASN A 284 4.63 -20.33 0.77
C ASN A 284 6.17 -20.27 0.88
N CYS A 285 6.69 -20.21 2.11
CA CYS A 285 8.12 -20.16 2.39
C CYS A 285 8.77 -21.56 2.32
N HIS A 286 10.08 -21.62 2.15
CA HIS A 286 10.85 -22.86 2.04
C HIS A 286 12.03 -22.87 3.00
N TYR A 287 12.29 -24.02 3.61
CA TYR A 287 13.48 -24.26 4.43
C TYR A 287 13.90 -25.72 4.23
N SER A 288 15.17 -25.94 3.90
CA SER A 288 15.68 -27.29 3.58
C SER A 288 16.18 -28.07 4.79
N GLY A 289 16.38 -27.43 5.94
CA GLY A 289 16.88 -28.12 7.14
C GLY A 289 15.85 -29.00 7.85
N GLY A 290 14.60 -29.04 7.36
CA GLY A 290 13.55 -29.95 7.80
C GLY A 290 12.95 -29.63 9.17
N LYS A 291 13.71 -29.01 10.07
CA LYS A 291 13.32 -28.81 11.46
C LYS A 291 13.53 -27.38 11.93
N MET A 292 12.47 -26.77 12.47
CA MET A 292 12.55 -25.45 13.12
C MET A 292 12.25 -25.60 14.62
N SER A 293 12.85 -24.75 15.45
CA SER A 293 12.61 -24.74 16.90
C SER A 293 12.33 -23.36 17.45
N VAL A 294 11.32 -23.28 18.30
CA VAL A 294 11.02 -22.13 19.15
C VAL A 294 11.39 -22.52 20.57
N SER A 295 12.34 -21.79 21.15
CA SER A 295 12.85 -22.04 22.50
C SER A 295 11.87 -21.58 23.56
N GLU A 296 12.01 -22.11 24.77
CA GLU A 296 11.33 -21.66 25.98
C GLU A 296 11.51 -20.13 26.13
N GLN A 297 10.42 -19.42 26.42
CA GLN A 297 10.37 -17.96 26.51
C GLN A 297 10.89 -17.22 25.26
N GLY A 298 10.92 -17.91 24.11
CA GLY A 298 11.47 -17.40 22.86
C GLY A 298 10.76 -16.15 22.34
N PHE A 299 9.43 -16.14 22.35
CA PHE A 299 8.64 -14.97 21.98
C PHE A 299 7.98 -14.32 23.19
N GLY A 300 8.35 -13.09 23.52
CA GLY A 300 7.75 -12.38 24.66
C GLY A 300 6.35 -11.80 24.42
N ARG A 301 5.89 -11.64 23.16
CA ARG A 301 4.64 -10.94 22.82
C ARG A 301 3.86 -11.54 21.65
N LEU A 302 4.29 -12.67 21.10
CA LEU A 302 3.69 -13.21 19.89
C LEU A 302 2.25 -13.65 20.15
N ARG A 303 1.31 -13.10 19.40
CA ARG A 303 -0.14 -13.38 19.50
C ARG A 303 -0.69 -14.07 18.26
N LYS A 304 0.02 -13.93 17.13
CA LYS A 304 -0.37 -14.48 15.85
C LYS A 304 0.84 -15.12 15.20
N LEU A 305 0.81 -16.45 15.10
CA LEU A 305 1.70 -17.21 14.25
C LEU A 305 0.86 -17.83 13.12
N CYS A 306 1.16 -17.49 11.88
CA CYS A 306 0.59 -18.16 10.71
C CYS A 306 1.72 -18.79 9.92
N PHE A 307 1.57 -20.09 9.65
CA PHE A 307 2.66 -20.91 9.17
C PHE A 307 2.18 -21.80 8.02
N PHE A 308 2.57 -21.46 6.80
CA PHE A 308 2.30 -22.18 5.56
C PHE A 308 3.62 -22.37 4.80
N MET A 309 4.40 -23.36 5.18
CA MET A 309 5.66 -23.72 4.51
C MET A 309 5.41 -24.70 3.37
N LYS A 310 6.24 -24.63 2.32
CA LYS A 310 6.28 -25.63 1.23
C LYS A 310 7.03 -26.90 1.64
N SER A 311 8.02 -26.76 2.51
CA SER A 311 8.83 -27.85 3.04
C SER A 311 9.15 -27.58 4.51
N LEU A 312 8.64 -28.43 5.40
CA LEU A 312 9.06 -28.53 6.79
C LEU A 312 8.62 -29.90 7.31
N ASP A 313 9.53 -30.65 7.89
CA ASP A 313 9.26 -31.98 8.45
C ASP A 313 8.76 -31.86 9.89
N GLU A 314 9.35 -30.94 10.68
CA GLU A 314 9.04 -30.78 12.10
C GLU A 314 9.14 -29.32 12.56
N LEU A 315 8.17 -28.88 13.37
CA LEU A 315 8.24 -27.63 14.15
C LEU A 315 8.20 -27.97 15.63
N GLN A 316 9.32 -27.75 16.32
CA GLN A 316 9.41 -27.92 17.77
C GLN A 316 9.08 -26.61 18.48
N ILE A 317 8.16 -26.68 19.44
CA ILE A 317 7.76 -25.55 20.26
C ILE A 317 7.92 -26.01 21.71
N GLU A 318 8.86 -25.41 22.42
CA GLU A 318 9.10 -25.70 23.83
C GLU A 318 7.97 -25.15 24.71
N GLU A 319 7.92 -25.61 25.96
CA GLU A 319 6.98 -25.08 26.95
C GLU A 319 7.24 -23.58 27.16
N GLU A 320 6.19 -22.78 27.39
CA GLU A 320 6.28 -21.32 27.53
C GLU A 320 6.96 -20.57 26.36
N ALA A 321 7.13 -21.20 25.19
CA ALA A 321 7.77 -20.58 24.03
C ALA A 321 7.03 -19.34 23.47
N MET A 322 5.71 -19.26 23.72
CA MET A 322 4.83 -18.18 23.31
C MET A 322 3.80 -17.89 24.44
N PRO A 323 3.37 -16.63 24.63
CA PRO A 323 2.51 -16.20 25.74
C PRO A 323 1.02 -16.49 25.56
#